data_AF-A0A2V8VCF5-F1
#
_entry.id   AF-A0A2V8VCF5-F1
#
_cell.length_a   1.000
_cell.length_b   1.000
_cell.length_c   1.000
_cell.angle_alpha   90.00
_cell.angle_beta   90.00
_cell.angle_gamma   90.00
#
_symmetry.space_group_name_H-M   'P 1'
#
loop_
_entity.id
_entity.type
_entity.pdbx_description
1 polymer ?
#
loop_
_entity_poly.entity_id
_entity_poly.type
_entity_poly.pdbx_seq_one_letter_code
_entity_poly.pdbx_strand_id
1 'polypeptide(L)'
;GVLLVASNLPAPPAGKIYEMWIIPKGGKPAPAGLFASSEDGTALHLHRTTISLATTGAIAVTLERAGGVDAPTSQPVIVAAL
;
A
#
# COMPACT_ATOMS: atom_id res chain seq x y z
N GLY A 1 12.00 0.77 7.32
CA GLY A 1 11.10 1.11 6.20
C GLY A 1 10.51 -0.13 5.58
N VAL A 2 9.61 0.06 4.63
CA VAL A 2 8.99 -1.01 3.82
C VAL A 2 9.27 -0.70 2.35
N LEU A 3 9.82 -1.67 1.63
CA LEU A 3 9.98 -1.60 0.18
C LEU A 3 8.94 -2.52 -0.46
N LEU A 4 8.05 -1.94 -1.25
CA LEU A 4 7.17 -2.68 -2.13
C LEU A 4 7.83 -2.80 -3.49
N VAL A 5 7.95 -4.03 -3.98
CA VAL A 5 8.31 -4.36 -5.36
C VAL A 5 7.19 -5.22 -5.91
N ALA A 6 6.58 -4.80 -7.01
CA ALA A 6 5.52 -5.56 -7.66
C ALA A 6 5.80 -5.71 -9.16
N SER A 7 5.33 -6.82 -9.70
CA SER A 7 5.20 -7.09 -11.13
C SER A 7 3.76 -7.48 -11.44
N ASN A 8 3.33 -7.28 -12.69
CA ASN A 8 1.95 -7.54 -13.13
C ASN A 8 0.88 -6.79 -12.32
N LEU A 9 1.22 -5.62 -11.78
CA LEU A 9 0.26 -4.76 -11.10
C LEU A 9 -0.44 -3.88 -12.16
N PRO A 10 -1.75 -4.04 -12.40
CA PRO A 10 -2.44 -3.31 -13.45
C PRO A 10 -2.27 -1.79 -13.31
N ALA A 11 -2.21 -1.08 -14.43
CA ALA A 11 -2.20 0.38 -14.39
C ALA A 11 -3.48 0.87 -13.67
N PRO A 12 -3.38 1.78 -12.68
CA PRO A 12 -4.55 2.28 -11.99
C PRO A 12 -5.45 3.04 -12.99
N PRO A 13 -6.77 2.79 -12.99
CA PRO A 13 -7.70 3.55 -13.83
C PRO A 13 -7.65 5.05 -13.55
N ALA A 14 -8.17 5.86 -14.48
CA ALA A 14 -8.25 7.31 -14.30
C ALA A 14 -8.93 7.69 -12.97
N GLY A 15 -8.28 8.56 -12.19
CA GLY A 15 -8.76 9.00 -10.87
C GLY A 15 -8.52 8.02 -9.72
N LYS A 16 -7.80 6.92 -9.96
CA LYS A 16 -7.37 5.95 -8.94
C LYS A 16 -5.85 5.96 -8.75
N ILE A 17 -5.41 5.45 -7.60
CA ILE A 17 -4.00 5.28 -7.23
C ILE A 17 -3.87 4.09 -6.28
N TYR A 18 -2.69 3.48 -6.21
CA TYR A 18 -2.42 2.49 -5.17
C TYR A 18 -1.98 3.20 -3.89
N GLU A 19 -2.49 2.71 -2.76
CA GLU A 19 -2.07 3.19 -1.44
C GLU A 19 -1.54 2.03 -0.62
N MET A 20 -0.34 2.19 -0.07
CA MET A 20 0.25 1.24 0.86
C MET A 20 -0.18 1.60 2.29
N TRP A 21 -0.42 0.58 3.11
CA TRP A 21 -0.85 0.72 4.49
C TRP A 21 0.04 -0.10 5.42
N ILE A 22 0.38 0.47 6.58
CA ILE A 22 0.94 -0.27 7.71
C ILE A 22 -0.21 -0.56 8.67
N ILE A 23 -0.45 -1.84 8.94
CA ILE A 23 -1.56 -2.29 9.80
C ILE A 23 -0.97 -2.78 11.13
N PRO A 24 -1.19 -2.06 12.25
CA PRO A 24 -0.76 -2.50 13.57
C PRO A 24 -1.56 -3.73 14.04
N LYS A 25 -0.97 -4.53 14.94
CA LYS A 25 -1.69 -5.59 15.65
C LYS A 25 -2.85 -4.99 16.45
N GLY A 26 -4.08 -5.28 16.05
CA GLY A 26 -5.30 -4.74 16.67
C GLY A 26 -5.55 -3.25 16.45
N GLY A 27 -4.81 -2.60 15.54
CA GLY A 27 -4.93 -1.17 15.26
C GLY A 27 -5.57 -0.86 13.90
N LYS A 28 -5.77 0.43 13.64
CA LYS A 28 -6.25 0.93 12.35
C LYS A 28 -5.10 1.02 11.34
N PRO A 29 -5.36 0.77 10.05
CA PRO A 29 -4.38 1.00 8.99
C PRO A 29 -3.89 2.46 9.00
N ALA A 30 -2.58 2.65 8.90
CA ALA A 30 -1.96 3.96 8.74
C ALA A 30 -1.42 4.10 7.30
N PRO A 31 -1.64 5.25 6.63
CA PRO A 31 -1.18 5.45 5.26
C PRO A 31 0.35 5.44 5.22
N ALA A 32 0.90 4.65 4.30
CA ALA A 32 2.32 4.46 4.08
C ALA A 32 2.77 5.00 2.71
N GLY A 33 1.88 5.68 2.00
CA GLY A 33 2.17 6.45 0.79
C GLY A 33 1.43 5.94 -0.44
N LEU A 34 1.28 6.84 -1.40
CA LEU A 34 0.62 6.61 -2.67
C LEU A 34 1.65 6.30 -3.76
N PHE A 35 1.29 5.42 -4.69
CA PHE A 35 2.11 5.09 -5.86
C PHE A 35 1.25 4.57 -7.02
N ALA A 36 1.83 4.52 -8.21
CA ALA A 36 1.24 3.90 -9.38
C ALA A 36 2.19 2.84 -9.95
N SER A 37 1.65 1.86 -10.65
CA SER A 37 2.46 1.01 -11.52
C SER A 37 2.82 1.75 -12.81
N SER A 38 3.98 1.37 -13.36
CA SER A 38 4.42 1.71 -14.71
C SER A 38 3.58 0.99 -15.77
N GLU A 39 3.70 1.39 -17.03
CA GLU A 39 2.97 0.78 -18.16
C GLU A 39 3.23 -0.73 -18.34
N ASP A 40 4.42 -1.19 -17.95
CA ASP A 40 4.81 -2.61 -17.97
C ASP A 40 4.30 -3.41 -16.75
N GLY A 41 3.49 -2.77 -15.89
CA GLY A 41 2.94 -3.38 -14.69
C GLY A 41 3.92 -3.51 -13.53
N THR A 42 5.11 -2.91 -13.63
CA THR A 42 6.06 -2.85 -12.50
C THR A 42 5.70 -1.72 -11.54
N ALA A 43 5.97 -1.91 -10.25
CA ALA A 43 5.86 -0.83 -9.27
C ALA A 43 6.95 -0.93 -8.21
N LEU A 44 7.47 0.23 -7.81
CA LEU A 44 8.45 0.37 -6.74
C LEU A 44 7.98 1.48 -5.80
N HIS A 45 7.76 1.17 -4.52
CA HIS A 45 7.41 2.17 -3.52
C HIS A 45 8.18 1.95 -2.22
N LEU A 46 8.76 3.01 -1.68
CA LEU A 46 9.56 2.96 -0.46
C LEU A 46 8.96 3.85 0.61
N HIS A 47 8.43 3.22 1.66
CA HIS A 47 8.13 3.91 2.91
C HIS A 47 9.37 3.90 3.81
N ARG A 48 9.97 5.08 4.02
CA ARG A 48 11.27 5.19 4.69
C ARG A 48 11.19 5.08 6.22
N THR A 49 10.04 5.38 6.82
CA THR A 49 9.89 5.38 8.29
C THR A 49 10.15 3.99 8.86
N THR A 50 10.81 3.95 10.01
CA THR A 50 11.03 2.70 10.75
C THR A 50 9.69 2.11 11.17
N ILE A 51 9.52 0.82 10.92
CA ILE A 51 8.38 0.05 11.41
C ILE A 51 8.88 -0.94 12.46
N SER A 52 8.04 -1.22 13.45
CA SER A 52 8.31 -2.25 14.46
C SER A 52 7.59 -3.53 14.09
N LEU A 53 8.34 -4.63 13.90
CA LEU A 53 7.76 -5.96 13.65
C LEU A 53 7.01 -6.51 14.88
N ALA A 54 7.36 -6.04 16.08
CA ALA A 54 6.65 -6.42 17.29
C ALA A 54 5.20 -5.91 17.28
N THR A 55 4.96 -4.73 16.72
CA THR A 55 3.64 -4.06 16.76
C THR A 55 2.90 -4.04 15.42
N THR A 56 3.58 -4.32 14.31
CA THR A 56 2.96 -4.38 12.97
C THR A 56 2.42 -5.80 12.74
N GLY A 57 1.18 -5.92 12.27
CA GLY A 57 0.57 -7.21 11.94
C GLY A 57 0.52 -7.49 10.43
N ALA A 58 0.41 -6.45 9.60
CA ALA A 58 0.45 -6.61 8.15
C ALA A 58 0.86 -5.33 7.42
N ILE A 59 1.33 -5.50 6.19
CA ILE A 59 1.35 -4.47 5.15
C ILE A 59 0.25 -4.80 4.15
N ALA A 60 -0.49 -3.80 3.68
CA ALA A 60 -1.51 -3.97 2.65
C ALA A 60 -1.36 -2.92 1.55
N VAL A 61 -1.83 -3.24 0.35
CA VAL A 61 -1.96 -2.30 -0.76
C VAL A 61 -3.40 -2.33 -1.27
N THR A 62 -4.01 -1.17 -1.48
CA THR A 62 -5.38 -1.03 -1.98
C THR A 62 -5.44 -0.08 -3.18
N LEU A 63 -6.54 -0.09 -3.94
CA LEU A 63 -6.75 0.80 -5.09
C LEU A 63 -7.74 1.91 -4.72
N GLU A 64 -7.20 3.06 -4.34
CA GLU A 64 -7.93 4.17 -3.74
C GLU A 64 -8.13 5.34 -4.71
N ARG A 65 -8.86 6.38 -4.29
CA ARG A 65 -8.96 7.63 -5.06
C ARG A 65 -7.59 8.31 -5.12
N ALA A 66 -7.27 8.95 -6.24
CA ALA A 66 -5.94 9.53 -6.51
C ALA A 66 -5.42 10.54 -5.47
N GLY A 67 -6.29 11.12 -4.63
CA GLY A 67 -5.90 12.02 -3.53
C GLY A 67 -5.53 11.31 -2.22
N GLY A 68 -5.58 9.98 -2.17
CA GLY A 68 -5.53 9.20 -0.94
C GLY A 68 -6.86 9.24 -0.18
N VAL A 69 -6.94 8.44 0.88
CA VAL A 69 -8.11 8.33 1.77
C VAL A 69 -7.65 8.22 3.23
N ASP A 70 -8.52 8.54 4.18
CA ASP A 70 -8.17 8.46 5.61
C ASP A 70 -8.14 7.01 6.14
N ALA A 71 -8.80 6.09 5.43
CA ALA A 71 -8.80 4.65 5.71
C ALA A 71 -9.09 3.88 4.41
N PRO A 72 -8.63 2.63 4.27
CA PRO A 72 -8.91 1.80 3.10
C PRO A 72 -10.39 1.80 2.73
N THR A 73 -10.72 2.17 1.48
CA THR A 73 -12.11 2.11 0.97
C THR A 73 -12.36 0.90 0.08
N SER A 74 -11.29 0.21 -0.32
CA SER A 74 -11.34 -0.99 -1.17
C SER A 74 -10.68 -2.19 -0.49
N GLN A 75 -10.98 -3.39 -1.00
CA GLN A 75 -10.29 -4.60 -0.54
C GLN A 75 -8.81 -4.54 -0.95
N PRO A 76 -7.89 -5.04 -0.11
CA PRO A 76 -6.49 -5.12 -0.47
C PRO A 76 -6.26 -6.00 -1.71
N VAL A 77 -5.43 -5.50 -2.63
CA VAL A 77 -4.91 -6.27 -3.77
C VAL A 77 -3.61 -7.00 -3.41
N ILE A 78 -2.91 -6.55 -2.38
CA ILE A 78 -1.74 -7.20 -1.80
C ILE A 78 -1.89 -7.17 -0.28
N VAL A 79 -1.59 -8.30 0.38
CA VAL A 79 -1.46 -8.40 1.83
C VAL A 79 -0.21 -9.20 2.15
N ALA A 80 0.64 -8.67 3.03
CA ALA A 80 1.76 -9.38 3.60
C ALA A 80 1.63 -9.35 5.13
N ALA A 81 1.38 -10.51 5.74
CA ALA A 81 1.36 -10.65 7.20
C ALA A 81 2.79 -10.62 7.76
N LEU A 82 2.96 -10.05 8.96
CA LEU A 82 4.24 -9.87 9.66
C LEU A 82 4.24 -10.47 11.07
#